data_AF-A0A350JEX7-F1
#
_entry.id   AF-A0A350JEX7-F1
#
_cell.length_a   1.000
_cell.length_b   1.000
_cell.length_c   1.000
_cell.angle_alpha   90.00
_cell.angle_beta   90.00
_cell.angle_gamma   90.00
#
_symmetry.space_group_name_H-M   'P 1'
#
loop_
_entity.id
_entity.type
_entity.pdbx_description
1 polymer ?
#
loop_
_entity_poly.entity_id
_entity_poly.type
_entity_poly.pdbx_seq_one_letter_code
_entity_poly.pdbx_strand_id
1 'polypeptide(L)'
;MKRVFIGLGSGVLVFIGVFILWYNSLLQMKPVSTYEVNTHVTDQRLLIAAQGSEFKDALVSDVILEIEGSEVYIKVIDAMLLSEVDRGDWDAILLIHAWQIWEPHPAVEAFVGDSFDPVTMFMVTTADNGVAHMEGIDGITGASSMAKVNADVERIVGWLKASPNLNIK
;
A
#
# COMPACT_ATOMS: atom_id res chain seq x y z
N MET A 1 -40.65 -20.25 -28.67
CA MET A 1 -39.34 -20.75 -28.22
C MET A 1 -38.22 -19.71 -28.32
N LYS A 2 -37.88 -19.15 -29.50
CA LYS A 2 -36.77 -18.17 -29.64
C LYS A 2 -36.82 -16.96 -28.70
N ARG A 3 -38.00 -16.36 -28.44
CA ARG A 3 -38.16 -15.23 -27.50
C ARG A 3 -37.89 -15.56 -26.04
N VAL A 4 -38.13 -16.81 -25.62
CA VAL A 4 -37.86 -17.29 -24.25
C VAL A 4 -36.36 -17.51 -24.07
N PHE A 5 -35.67 -18.05 -25.08
CA PHE A 5 -34.20 -18.19 -25.06
C PHE A 5 -33.48 -16.83 -25.09
N ILE A 6 -34.00 -15.84 -25.83
CA ILE A 6 -33.45 -14.48 -25.82
C ILE A 6 -33.66 -13.81 -24.46
N GLY A 7 -34.83 -13.97 -23.83
CA GLY A 7 -35.11 -13.47 -22.48
C GLY A 7 -34.28 -14.13 -21.39
N LEU A 8 -34.06 -15.45 -21.47
CA LEU A 8 -33.16 -16.19 -20.57
C LEU A 8 -31.71 -15.74 -20.75
N GLY A 9 -31.25 -15.60 -22.00
CA GLY A 9 -29.89 -15.14 -22.30
C GLY A 9 -29.62 -13.72 -21.82
N SER A 10 -30.58 -12.81 -21.99
CA SER A 10 -30.46 -11.44 -21.46
C SER A 10 -30.48 -11.40 -19.93
N GLY A 11 -31.28 -12.26 -19.28
CA GLY A 11 -31.33 -12.34 -17.82
C GLY A 11 -30.00 -12.80 -17.20
N VAL A 12 -29.33 -13.79 -17.82
CA VAL A 12 -28.02 -14.29 -17.38
C VAL A 12 -26.94 -13.21 -17.53
N LEU A 13 -26.91 -12.48 -18.63
CA LEU A 13 -25.93 -11.41 -18.84
C LEU A 13 -26.09 -10.26 -17.84
N VAL A 14 -27.34 -9.87 -17.54
CA VAL A 14 -27.62 -8.87 -16.50
C VAL A 14 -27.18 -9.37 -15.13
N PHE A 15 -27.48 -10.63 -14.80
CA PHE A 15 -27.04 -11.22 -13.53
C PHE A 15 -25.51 -11.26 -13.40
N ILE A 16 -24.79 -11.64 -14.46
CA ILE A 16 -23.32 -11.62 -14.48
C ILE A 16 -22.80 -10.19 -14.30
N GLY A 17 -23.38 -9.20 -14.99
CA GLY A 17 -22.97 -7.80 -14.84
C GLY A 17 -23.15 -7.28 -13.41
N VAL A 18 -24.30 -7.58 -12.78
CA VAL A 18 -24.56 -7.22 -11.38
C VAL A 18 -23.60 -7.95 -10.43
N PHE A 19 -23.33 -9.23 -10.68
CA PHE A 19 -22.39 -10.02 -9.89
C PHE A 19 -20.97 -9.46 -9.97
N ILE A 20 -20.49 -9.06 -11.16
CA ILE A 20 -19.17 -8.44 -11.34
C ILE A 20 -19.09 -7.12 -10.58
N LEU A 21 -20.11 -6.26 -10.70
CA LEU A 21 -20.14 -4.98 -9.97
C LEU A 21 -20.13 -5.17 -8.45
N TRP A 22 -20.92 -6.13 -7.95
CA TRP A 22 -20.94 -6.48 -6.52
C TRP A 22 -19.60 -7.05 -6.05
N TYR A 23 -19.03 -7.99 -6.80
CA TYR A 23 -17.75 -8.62 -6.49
C TYR A 23 -16.60 -7.60 -6.46
N ASN A 24 -16.55 -6.69 -7.42
CA ASN A 24 -15.56 -5.60 -7.44
C ASN A 24 -15.69 -4.66 -6.25
N SER A 25 -16.92 -4.44 -5.75
CA SER A 25 -17.14 -3.62 -4.55
C SER A 25 -16.61 -4.28 -3.27
N LEU A 26 -16.52 -5.61 -3.20
CA LEU A 26 -15.97 -6.32 -2.04
C LEU A 26 -14.44 -6.24 -1.95
N LEU A 27 -13.78 -5.92 -3.06
CA LEU A 27 -12.33 -5.84 -3.14
C LEU A 27 -11.79 -4.46 -2.82
N GLN A 28 -12.65 -3.45 -2.65
CA GLN A 28 -12.21 -2.12 -2.27
C GLN A 28 -11.67 -2.15 -0.85
N MET A 29 -10.36 -1.90 -0.71
CA MET A 29 -9.73 -1.71 0.58
C MET A 29 -10.30 -0.46 1.26
N LYS A 30 -10.26 -0.43 2.59
CA LYS A 30 -10.69 0.75 3.33
C LYS A 30 -9.76 1.93 3.00
N PRO A 31 -10.31 3.14 2.82
CA PRO A 31 -9.47 4.31 2.63
C PRO A 31 -8.70 4.65 3.91
N VAL A 32 -7.47 5.15 3.75
CA VAL A 32 -6.62 5.67 4.84
C VAL A 32 -6.75 7.18 4.88
N SER A 33 -7.04 7.72 6.08
CA SER A 33 -7.06 9.17 6.29
C SER A 33 -5.65 9.75 6.12
N THR A 34 -5.55 10.88 5.42
CA THR A 34 -4.28 11.61 5.34
C THR A 34 -4.00 12.35 6.65
N TYR A 35 -2.80 12.20 7.19
CA TYR A 35 -2.35 12.93 8.39
C TYR A 35 -0.84 13.13 8.39
N GLU A 36 -0.38 14.02 9.25
CA GLU A 36 1.03 14.41 9.35
C GLU A 36 1.53 14.27 10.79
N VAL A 37 2.79 13.89 10.92
CA VAL A 37 3.51 13.79 12.20
C VAL A 37 4.81 14.59 12.07
N ASN A 38 5.25 15.22 13.16
CA ASN A 38 6.46 16.04 13.22
C ASN A 38 6.48 17.17 12.18
N THR A 39 5.43 18.01 12.16
CA THR A 39 5.24 19.11 11.20
C THR A 39 6.23 20.28 11.35
N HIS A 40 7.15 20.22 12.31
CA HIS A 40 8.14 21.26 12.56
C HIS A 40 9.37 21.10 11.66
N VAL A 41 9.33 21.74 10.48
CA VAL A 41 10.43 22.13 9.57
C VAL A 41 11.73 21.31 9.72
N THR A 42 11.64 20.01 9.45
CA THR A 42 12.81 19.18 9.18
C THR A 42 12.99 19.12 7.66
N ASP A 43 14.24 19.11 7.21
CA ASP A 43 14.53 18.91 5.79
C ASP A 43 14.25 17.47 5.35
N GLN A 44 14.26 16.52 6.31
CA GLN A 44 14.02 15.10 6.08
C GLN A 44 12.53 14.73 6.08
N ARG A 45 12.09 14.04 5.02
CA ARG A 45 10.69 13.75 4.75
C ARG A 45 10.45 12.28 4.41
N LEU A 46 9.57 11.64 5.17
CA LEU A 46 9.09 10.28 4.95
C LEU A 46 7.64 10.31 4.50
N LEU A 47 7.37 9.71 3.33
CA LEU A 47 6.01 9.38 2.90
C LEU A 47 5.67 7.96 3.31
N ILE A 48 4.52 7.76 3.94
CA ILE A 48 3.93 6.45 4.15
C ILE A 48 2.62 6.40 3.37
N ALA A 49 2.60 5.64 2.28
CA ALA A 49 1.41 5.44 1.46
C ALA A 49 0.86 4.03 1.71
N ALA A 50 -0.33 3.95 2.29
CA ALA A 50 -0.91 2.68 2.73
C ALA A 50 -2.33 2.47 2.20
N GLN A 51 -2.71 1.21 2.01
CA GLN A 51 -4.12 0.81 1.90
C GLN A 51 -4.64 0.37 3.27
N GLY A 52 -5.91 0.65 3.58
CA GLY A 52 -6.47 0.39 4.91
C GLY A 52 -6.77 -1.09 5.17
N SER A 53 -6.31 -1.59 6.32
CA SER A 53 -6.67 -2.87 6.91
C SER A 53 -6.08 -2.94 8.32
N GLU A 54 -6.65 -3.74 9.21
CA GLU A 54 -6.17 -3.86 10.60
C GLU A 54 -4.65 -4.12 10.69
N PHE A 55 -4.12 -5.01 9.85
CA PHE A 55 -2.69 -5.31 9.79
C PHE A 55 -1.84 -4.11 9.35
N LYS A 56 -2.25 -3.41 8.28
CA LYS A 56 -1.49 -2.29 7.71
C LYS A 56 -1.59 -1.05 8.59
N ASP A 57 -2.75 -0.83 9.19
CA ASP A 57 -3.00 0.26 10.12
C ASP A 57 -2.09 0.11 11.35
N ALA A 58 -1.97 -1.12 11.89
CA ALA A 58 -1.04 -1.44 12.97
C ALA A 58 0.43 -1.29 12.54
N LEU A 59 0.79 -1.74 11.33
CA LEU A 59 2.14 -1.60 10.81
C LEU A 59 2.55 -0.12 10.72
N VAL A 60 1.67 0.74 10.21
CA VAL A 60 1.91 2.19 10.14
C VAL A 60 2.04 2.81 11.52
N SER A 61 1.13 2.50 12.46
CA SER A 61 1.16 3.08 13.80
C SER A 61 2.43 2.69 14.55
N ASP A 62 2.83 1.42 14.47
CA ASP A 62 3.95 0.89 15.24
C ASP A 62 5.29 1.34 14.65
N VAL A 63 5.39 1.49 13.32
CA VAL A 63 6.56 2.11 12.68
C VAL A 63 6.72 3.57 13.14
N ILE A 64 5.63 4.35 13.14
CA ILE A 64 5.68 5.75 13.59
C ILE A 64 6.09 5.85 15.06
N LEU A 65 5.57 4.95 15.90
CA LEU A 65 5.90 4.88 17.32
C LEU A 65 7.38 4.56 17.55
N GLU A 66 7.92 3.57 16.83
CA GLU A 66 9.34 3.16 16.97
C GLU A 66 10.34 4.24 16.53
N ILE A 67 9.94 5.13 15.62
CA ILE A 67 10.77 6.25 15.17
C ILE A 67 10.42 7.57 15.85
N GLU A 68 9.53 7.54 16.85
CA GLU A 68 9.13 8.71 17.62
C GLU A 68 10.37 9.40 18.24
N GLY A 69 10.45 10.73 18.10
CA GLY A 69 11.60 11.52 18.54
C GLY A 69 12.73 11.66 17.51
N SER A 70 12.62 11.02 16.34
CA SER A 70 13.42 11.36 15.15
C SER A 70 12.94 12.69 14.55
N GLU A 71 13.87 13.50 14.05
CA GLU A 71 13.55 14.78 13.39
C GLU A 71 13.25 14.54 11.90
N VAL A 72 12.18 13.80 11.64
CA VAL A 72 11.68 13.49 10.30
C VAL A 72 10.21 13.86 10.21
N TYR A 73 9.86 14.67 9.21
CA TYR A 73 8.48 14.95 8.84
C TYR A 73 7.88 13.70 8.21
N ILE A 74 6.74 13.26 8.73
CA ILE A 74 6.06 12.05 8.23
C ILE A 74 4.70 12.46 7.71
N LYS A 75 4.40 12.08 6.47
CA LYS A 75 3.06 12.18 5.92
C LYS A 75 2.53 10.79 5.63
N VAL A 76 1.34 10.52 6.15
CA VAL A 76 0.61 9.29 5.85
C VAL A 76 -0.51 9.63 4.88
N ILE A 77 -0.61 8.88 3.79
CA ILE A 77 -1.65 9.03 2.77
C ILE A 77 -2.27 7.68 2.41
N ASP A 78 -3.44 7.73 1.77
CA ASP A 78 -3.96 6.58 1.05
C ASP A 78 -3.10 6.29 -0.19
N ALA A 79 -2.77 5.02 -0.42
CA ALA A 79 -2.01 4.60 -1.60
C ALA A 79 -2.73 4.91 -2.94
N MET A 80 -4.05 5.12 -2.93
CA MET A 80 -4.80 5.59 -4.10
C MET A 80 -4.46 7.03 -4.49
N LEU A 81 -3.86 7.82 -3.59
CA LEU A 81 -3.44 9.21 -3.85
C LEU A 81 -2.01 9.32 -4.40
N LEU A 82 -1.33 8.19 -4.65
CA LEU A 82 0.04 8.20 -5.17
C LEU A 82 0.19 8.91 -6.53
N SER A 83 -0.88 9.01 -7.32
CA SER A 83 -0.85 9.78 -8.57
C SER A 83 -0.70 11.29 -8.37
N GLU A 84 -0.93 11.80 -7.16
CA GLU A 84 -0.81 13.21 -6.80
C GLU A 84 0.53 13.53 -6.10
N VAL A 85 1.37 12.52 -5.89
CA VAL A 85 2.64 12.64 -5.16
C VAL A 85 3.78 12.89 -6.15
N ASP A 86 4.52 13.98 -5.94
CA ASP A 86 5.86 14.13 -6.53
C ASP A 86 6.87 13.35 -5.67
N ARG A 87 7.59 12.42 -6.30
CA ARG A 87 8.60 11.59 -5.62
C ARG A 87 9.79 12.42 -5.14
N GLY A 88 10.15 13.49 -5.87
CA GLY A 88 11.30 14.32 -5.55
C GLY A 88 11.17 15.10 -4.24
N ASP A 89 9.96 15.17 -3.68
CA ASP A 89 9.68 15.85 -2.41
C ASP A 89 9.99 14.98 -1.17
N TRP A 90 10.41 13.72 -1.35
CA TRP A 90 10.55 12.75 -0.27
C TRP A 90 11.93 12.08 -0.27
N ASP A 91 12.54 12.02 0.92
CA ASP A 91 13.82 11.34 1.15
C ASP A 91 13.68 9.83 1.24
N ALA A 92 12.50 9.39 1.70
CA ALA A 92 12.10 8.00 1.74
C ALA A 92 10.58 7.83 1.56
N ILE A 93 10.19 6.70 0.97
CA ILE A 93 8.80 6.35 0.68
C ILE A 93 8.55 4.89 1.10
N LEU A 94 7.66 4.70 2.07
CA LEU A 94 7.16 3.41 2.50
C LEU A 94 5.80 3.14 1.85
N LEU A 95 5.72 2.12 1.01
CA LEU A 95 4.52 1.72 0.27
C LEU A 95 3.94 0.44 0.86
N ILE A 96 2.72 0.49 1.41
CA ILE A 96 2.06 -0.67 2.03
C ILE A 96 0.75 -0.96 1.29
N HIS A 97 0.75 -1.98 0.43
CA HIS A 97 -0.39 -2.25 -0.45
C HIS A 97 -0.77 -3.74 -0.48
N ALA A 98 -1.96 -4.04 -1.00
CA ALA A 98 -2.40 -5.38 -1.30
C ALA A 98 -2.10 -5.75 -2.75
N TRP A 99 -1.82 -7.04 -2.96
CA TRP A 99 -1.92 -7.69 -4.26
C TRP A 99 -3.35 -8.19 -4.45
N GLN A 100 -4.08 -7.61 -5.39
CA GLN A 100 -5.51 -7.88 -5.59
C GLN A 100 -5.73 -8.46 -6.99
N ILE A 101 -6.42 -9.60 -7.07
CA ILE A 101 -6.66 -10.33 -8.33
C ILE A 101 -5.44 -10.33 -9.26
N TRP A 102 -4.36 -10.97 -8.81
CA TRP A 102 -3.15 -11.20 -9.62
C TRP A 102 -2.34 -9.97 -10.03
N GLU A 103 -2.73 -8.75 -9.63
CA GLU A 103 -1.98 -7.52 -9.89
C GLU A 103 -1.95 -6.55 -8.68
N PRO A 104 -0.96 -5.64 -8.60
CA PRO A 104 -1.04 -4.51 -7.68
C PRO A 104 -2.14 -3.52 -8.11
N HIS A 105 -2.56 -2.65 -7.20
CA HIS A 105 -3.47 -1.57 -7.57
C HIS A 105 -2.82 -0.65 -8.63
N PRO A 106 -3.53 -0.20 -9.69
CA PRO A 106 -2.94 0.57 -10.79
C PRO A 106 -2.18 1.83 -10.35
N ALA A 107 -2.67 2.51 -9.30
CA ALA A 107 -1.97 3.67 -8.73
C ALA A 107 -0.60 3.32 -8.15
N VAL A 108 -0.47 2.15 -7.51
CA VAL A 108 0.80 1.65 -6.97
C VAL A 108 1.70 1.21 -8.11
N GLU A 109 1.17 0.47 -9.08
CA GLU A 109 1.92 0.02 -10.26
C GLU A 109 2.52 1.20 -11.04
N ALA A 110 1.71 2.22 -11.34
CA ALA A 110 2.16 3.42 -12.03
C ALA A 110 3.16 4.25 -11.21
N PHE A 111 3.01 4.26 -9.88
CA PHE A 111 3.93 4.94 -9.00
C PHE A 111 5.27 4.23 -8.86
N VAL A 112 5.28 2.91 -9.01
CA VAL A 112 6.47 2.11 -8.81
C VAL A 112 7.19 1.90 -10.14
N GLY A 113 6.52 1.30 -11.13
CA GLY A 113 6.94 1.15 -12.53
C GLY A 113 8.44 1.16 -12.81
N ASP A 114 8.85 1.92 -13.82
CA ASP A 114 10.26 2.04 -14.25
C ASP A 114 11.11 2.92 -13.30
N SER A 115 10.58 3.32 -12.15
CA SER A 115 11.17 4.35 -11.27
C SER A 115 11.39 3.88 -9.84
N PHE A 116 11.24 2.57 -9.57
CA PHE A 116 11.56 2.02 -8.26
C PHE A 116 13.04 2.20 -7.94
N ASP A 117 13.31 2.73 -6.76
CA ASP A 117 14.66 2.90 -6.22
C ASP A 117 14.70 2.33 -4.80
N PRO A 118 15.42 1.22 -4.53
CA PRO A 118 15.48 0.60 -3.21
C PRO A 118 16.20 1.46 -2.15
N VAL A 119 16.93 2.51 -2.55
CA VAL A 119 17.55 3.46 -1.62
C VAL A 119 16.52 4.38 -1.00
N THR A 120 15.50 4.76 -1.77
CA THR A 120 14.47 5.73 -1.37
C THR A 120 13.11 5.08 -1.15
N MET A 121 12.87 3.85 -1.60
CA MET A 121 11.58 3.19 -1.52
C MET A 121 11.67 1.82 -0.86
N PHE A 122 10.72 1.54 0.02
CA PHE A 122 10.50 0.22 0.60
C PHE A 122 9.04 -0.19 0.45
N MET A 123 8.83 -1.46 0.10
CA MET A 123 7.49 -1.96 -0.19
C MET A 123 7.10 -3.09 0.73
N VAL A 124 5.86 -3.04 1.21
CA VAL A 124 5.17 -4.15 1.87
C VAL A 124 3.97 -4.52 1.02
N THR A 125 4.04 -5.71 0.43
CA THR A 125 2.96 -6.29 -0.38
C THR A 125 2.27 -7.38 0.41
N THR A 126 1.00 -7.17 0.72
CA THR A 126 0.17 -8.20 1.35
C THR A 126 -0.61 -8.97 0.29
N ALA A 127 -0.53 -10.29 0.29
CA ALA A 127 -1.27 -11.16 -0.63
C ALA A 127 -1.93 -12.31 0.12
N ASP A 128 -3.12 -12.74 -0.30
CA ASP A 128 -3.82 -13.85 0.36
C ASP A 128 -3.01 -15.16 0.36
N ASN A 129 -2.26 -15.42 -0.71
CA ASN A 129 -1.35 -16.57 -0.82
C ASN A 129 0.03 -16.31 -0.19
N GLY A 130 0.29 -15.06 0.23
CA GLY A 130 1.52 -14.61 0.86
C GLY A 130 2.77 -14.62 -0.01
N VAL A 131 2.66 -14.79 -1.33
CA VAL A 131 3.82 -14.90 -2.23
C VAL A 131 3.82 -13.90 -3.39
N ALA A 132 2.71 -13.21 -3.63
CA ALA A 132 2.59 -12.30 -4.76
C ALA A 132 3.29 -10.96 -4.50
N HIS A 133 4.16 -10.55 -5.43
CA HIS A 133 4.99 -9.36 -5.36
C HIS A 133 5.35 -8.87 -6.77
N MET A 134 5.77 -7.62 -6.88
CA MET A 134 6.30 -7.07 -8.13
C MET A 134 7.72 -7.59 -8.35
N GLU A 135 8.03 -8.02 -9.58
CA GLU A 135 9.36 -8.51 -9.93
C GLU A 135 10.41 -7.40 -9.80
N GLY A 136 11.58 -7.71 -9.23
CA GLY A 136 12.68 -6.76 -9.08
C GLY A 136 12.55 -5.77 -7.91
N ILE A 137 11.52 -5.91 -7.07
CA ILE A 137 11.30 -5.07 -5.89
C ILE A 137 11.68 -5.83 -4.63
N ASP A 138 12.67 -5.31 -3.90
CA ASP A 138 13.01 -5.81 -2.58
C ASP A 138 12.04 -5.21 -1.55
N GLY A 139 11.32 -6.09 -0.85
CA GLY A 139 10.21 -5.71 0.01
C GLY A 139 9.70 -6.88 0.84
N ILE A 140 8.77 -6.59 1.75
CA ILE A 140 8.10 -7.62 2.54
C ILE A 140 6.93 -8.17 1.73
N THR A 141 6.89 -9.49 1.55
CA THR A 141 5.75 -10.19 0.95
C THR A 141 5.18 -11.20 1.92
N GLY A 142 3.86 -11.18 2.11
CA GLY A 142 3.21 -12.12 3.02
C GLY A 142 1.72 -11.96 3.12
N ALA A 143 1.07 -12.94 3.75
CA ALA A 143 -0.31 -12.78 4.17
C ALA A 143 -0.38 -11.80 5.35
N SER A 144 -1.39 -10.92 5.34
CA SER A 144 -1.69 -10.01 6.44
C SER A 144 -1.99 -10.82 7.71
N SER A 145 -1.03 -10.83 8.64
CA SER A 145 -1.13 -11.60 9.88
C SER A 145 -0.67 -10.75 11.04
N MET A 146 -1.54 -10.55 12.03
CA MET A 146 -1.20 -9.77 13.22
C MET A 146 0.02 -10.32 13.98
N ALA A 147 0.27 -11.64 13.89
CA ALA A 147 1.45 -12.26 14.49
C ALA A 147 2.78 -11.86 13.86
N LYS A 148 2.75 -11.27 12.65
CA LYS A 148 3.95 -10.81 11.93
C LYS A 148 4.23 -9.33 12.09
N VAL A 149 3.30 -8.54 12.62
CA VAL A 149 3.41 -7.08 12.72
C VAL A 149 4.75 -6.68 13.32
N ASN A 150 5.10 -7.18 14.50
CA ASN A 150 6.37 -6.82 15.16
C ASN A 150 7.60 -7.11 14.29
N ALA A 151 7.65 -8.28 13.65
CA ALA A 151 8.79 -8.66 12.79
C ALA A 151 8.86 -7.77 11.53
N ASP A 152 7.72 -7.38 10.97
CA ASP A 152 7.65 -6.52 9.80
C ASP A 152 7.98 -5.06 10.16
N VAL A 153 7.56 -4.58 11.35
CA VAL A 153 7.97 -3.28 11.92
C VAL A 153 9.49 -3.23 12.07
N GLU A 154 10.10 -4.24 12.71
CA GLU A 154 11.56 -4.30 12.89
C GLU A 154 12.33 -4.20 11.56
N ARG A 155 11.82 -4.87 10.50
CA ARG A 155 12.42 -4.80 9.16
C ARG A 155 12.28 -3.42 8.53
N ILE A 156 11.11 -2.80 8.63
CA ILE A 156 10.85 -1.46 8.09
C ILE A 156 11.71 -0.42 8.82
N VAL A 157 11.72 -0.46 10.15
CA VAL A 157 12.54 0.45 10.97
C VAL A 157 14.03 0.24 10.70
N GLY A 158 14.46 -1.01 10.52
CA GLY A 158 15.83 -1.33 10.11
C GLY A 158 16.20 -0.70 8.76
N TRP A 159 15.31 -0.76 7.77
CA TRP A 159 15.52 -0.08 6.48
C TRP A 159 15.55 1.44 6.64
N LEU A 160 14.61 2.02 7.38
CA LEU A 160 14.57 3.46 7.65
C LEU A 160 15.86 3.96 8.33
N LYS A 161 16.39 3.21 9.30
CA LYS A 161 17.67 3.50 9.98
C LYS A 161 18.89 3.34 9.09
N ALA A 162 18.80 2.48 8.07
CA ALA A 162 19.87 2.28 7.10
C ALA A 162 19.81 3.28 5.94
N SER A 163 18.72 4.03 5.79
CA SER A 163 18.57 5.02 4.72
C SER A 163 19.61 6.12 4.87
N PRO A 164 20.39 6.43 3.81
CA PRO A 164 21.36 7.52 3.85
C PRO A 164 20.71 8.91 3.89
N ASN A 165 19.40 9.00 3.60
CA ASN A 165 18.67 10.27 3.47
C ASN A 165 17.88 10.63 4.74
N LEU A 166 17.72 9.69 5.68
CA LEU A 166 17.00 9.89 6.93
C LEU A 166 17.92 9.75 8.15
N ASN A 167 17.65 10.53 9.19
CA ASN A 167 18.32 10.43 10.49
C ASN A 167 17.33 9.93 11.54
N ILE A 168 17.19 8.61 11.59
CA ILE A 168 16.29 7.91 12.52
C ILE A 168 17.07 7.48 13.77
N LYS A 169 16.54 7.79 14.96
CA LYS A 169 17.16 7.46 16.26
C LYS A 169 17.00 6.00 16.66
#